data_AF-C7G5Z2-F1
#
_entry.id   AF-C7G5Z2-F1
#
_cell.length_a   1.000
_cell.length_b   1.000
_cell.length_c   1.000
_cell.angle_alpha   90.00
_cell.angle_beta   90.00
_cell.angle_gamma   90.00
#
_symmetry.space_group_name_H-M   'P 1'
#
loop_
_entity.id
_entity.type
_entity.pdbx_description
1 polymer ?
#
loop_
_entity_poly.entity_id
_entity_poly.type
_entity_poly.pdbx_seq_one_letter_code
_entity_poly.pdbx_strand_id
1 'polypeptide(L)'
;MSRQNEIDSLNNTFVRAVKNFKPPERLTVSQWAEKNRRLSPESSAEAGPWRNERTPYLVDIMDAFTDPKVNKLTVVAASQVGKSEVELNIIGYIIDQDPGSTIYVQPTLDDARKFSRLRIAPMIRDSKPLRKKVSDVKTRDSGNTILQKSFPGGMLTITGSNSPSALASTPARYIIGDERDRWASSAGTEGDPWALAEARQTTFYNAKSIEVSTPTIKGASNIENGFFAGTQERWCHKCPDCGEYHNIVFDNIHFEHEVKKVRNKKTYKVKSITWVCPSCGCIQTEATMKKQPAKWIAENPDAYLKGHRSFWLNAFSSPWTPWEKIVTKFLEAQGDPEKLKVVFNTLLGELWEDRGDLEDEDAMLSRREQYDAELPDDVLVLTVGVDTQDTASSMKWSGMDSTAKRGA
;
A
#
# COMPACT_ATOMS: atom_id res chain seq x y z
N MET A 1 -13.27 -65.05 5.03
CA MET A 1 -12.28 -63.94 5.00
C MET A 1 -11.52 -63.98 6.32
N SER A 2 -10.21 -63.71 6.32
CA SER A 2 -9.50 -63.64 7.61
C SER A 2 -9.99 -62.42 8.39
N ARG A 3 -10.04 -62.51 9.72
CA ARG A 3 -10.40 -61.39 10.62
C ARG A 3 -9.58 -60.12 10.34
N GLN A 4 -8.37 -60.28 9.81
CA GLN A 4 -7.50 -59.17 9.39
C GLN A 4 -8.10 -58.39 8.20
N ASN A 5 -8.65 -59.09 7.21
CA ASN A 5 -9.26 -58.44 6.04
C ASN A 5 -10.51 -57.63 6.41
N GLU A 6 -11.27 -58.08 7.42
CA GLU A 6 -12.43 -57.35 7.94
C GLU A 6 -12.01 -56.08 8.70
N ILE A 7 -10.96 -56.17 9.52
CA ILE A 7 -10.35 -55.02 10.22
C ILE A 7 -9.80 -54.01 9.21
N ASP A 8 -9.10 -54.45 8.16
CA ASP A 8 -8.55 -53.57 7.15
C ASP A 8 -9.66 -52.87 6.33
N SER A 9 -10.74 -53.58 6.02
CA SER A 9 -11.93 -53.00 5.37
C SER A 9 -12.63 -51.95 6.25
N LEU A 10 -12.80 -52.25 7.54
CA LEU A 10 -13.37 -51.34 8.52
C LEU A 10 -12.50 -50.08 8.68
N ASN A 11 -11.19 -50.24 8.84
CA ASN A 11 -10.24 -49.14 8.95
C ASN A 11 -10.23 -48.27 7.69
N ASN A 12 -10.27 -48.86 6.50
CA ASN A 12 -10.36 -48.09 5.26
C ASN A 12 -11.64 -47.24 5.18
N THR A 13 -12.75 -47.74 5.71
CA THR A 13 -14.03 -47.01 5.79
C THR A 13 -13.93 -45.86 6.78
N PHE A 14 -13.43 -46.13 8.00
CA PHE A 14 -13.26 -45.10 9.02
C PHE A 14 -12.24 -44.04 8.60
N VAL A 15 -11.09 -44.41 8.03
CA VAL A 15 -10.08 -43.46 7.55
C VAL A 15 -10.69 -42.50 6.52
N ARG A 16 -11.51 -43.00 5.58
CA ARG A 16 -12.20 -42.11 4.62
C ARG A 16 -13.21 -41.20 5.30
N ALA A 17 -13.99 -41.71 6.25
CA ALA A 17 -14.96 -40.94 7.00
C ALA A 17 -14.31 -39.86 7.87
N VAL A 18 -13.16 -40.16 8.51
CA VAL A 18 -12.49 -39.25 9.44
C VAL A 18 -11.42 -38.37 8.82
N LYS A 19 -10.97 -38.66 7.59
CA LYS A 19 -9.97 -37.84 6.89
C LYS A 19 -10.41 -36.38 6.73
N ASN A 20 -11.72 -36.14 6.64
CA ASN A 20 -12.30 -34.81 6.52
C ASN A 20 -12.50 -34.09 7.88
N PHE A 21 -12.32 -34.79 9.01
CA PHE A 21 -12.31 -34.16 10.35
C PHE A 21 -10.93 -33.67 10.76
N LYS A 22 -9.88 -33.96 9.98
CA LYS A 22 -8.55 -33.43 10.27
C LYS A 22 -8.60 -31.91 10.09
N PRO A 23 -8.34 -31.12 11.14
CA PRO A 23 -8.33 -29.67 11.01
C PRO A 23 -7.24 -29.24 10.01
N PRO A 24 -7.46 -28.12 9.30
CA PRO A 24 -6.42 -27.54 8.45
C PRO A 24 -5.16 -27.23 9.27
N GLU A 25 -4.04 -27.11 8.56
CA GLU A 25 -2.77 -26.78 9.18
C GLU A 25 -2.83 -25.35 9.72
N ARG A 26 -2.25 -25.10 10.91
CA ARG A 26 -2.21 -23.75 11.49
C ARG A 26 -1.13 -22.92 10.80
N LEU A 27 -1.44 -22.43 9.62
CA LEU A 27 -0.58 -21.55 8.83
C LEU A 27 -1.02 -20.10 9.00
N THR A 28 -0.07 -19.18 8.94
CA THR A 28 -0.36 -17.77 8.64
C THR A 28 -0.59 -17.58 7.13
N VAL A 29 -1.06 -16.41 6.70
CA VAL A 29 -1.23 -16.14 5.27
C VAL A 29 0.13 -16.19 4.55
N SER A 30 1.19 -15.62 5.14
CA SER A 30 2.53 -15.63 4.54
C SER A 30 3.09 -17.05 4.37
N GLN A 31 2.89 -17.91 5.37
CA GLN A 31 3.32 -19.31 5.36
C GLN A 31 2.52 -20.13 4.33
N TRP A 32 1.21 -19.89 4.26
CA TRP A 32 0.38 -20.53 3.25
C TRP A 32 0.79 -20.12 1.83
N ALA A 33 1.09 -18.84 1.61
CA ALA A 33 1.53 -18.33 0.32
C ALA A 33 2.85 -18.98 -0.10
N GLU A 34 3.88 -18.98 0.76
CA GLU A 34 5.18 -19.63 0.49
C GLU A 34 5.03 -21.11 0.08
N LYS A 35 4.11 -21.82 0.76
CA LYS A 35 3.91 -23.26 0.56
C LYS A 35 3.10 -23.59 -0.69
N ASN A 36 2.09 -22.78 -1.02
CA ASN A 36 1.03 -23.17 -1.94
C ASN A 36 0.80 -22.23 -3.13
N ARG A 37 1.12 -20.94 -3.00
CA ARG A 37 0.82 -19.93 -4.02
C ARG A 37 1.75 -20.08 -5.23
N ARG A 38 1.16 -20.11 -6.42
CA ARG A 38 1.89 -20.13 -7.71
C ARG A 38 1.55 -18.92 -8.56
N LEU A 39 2.53 -18.07 -8.81
CA LEU A 39 2.44 -16.90 -9.69
C LEU A 39 2.36 -17.33 -11.15
N SER A 40 1.27 -16.93 -11.82
CA SER A 40 0.96 -17.32 -13.19
C SER A 40 1.76 -16.48 -14.21
N PRO A 41 2.37 -17.08 -15.24
CA PRO A 41 3.16 -16.37 -16.25
C PRO A 41 2.42 -15.23 -16.96
N GLU A 42 1.10 -15.34 -17.09
CA GLU A 42 0.27 -14.34 -17.76
C GLU A 42 0.13 -13.04 -16.95
N SER A 43 0.45 -13.06 -15.66
CA SER A 43 0.22 -11.93 -14.73
C SER A 43 1.45 -11.52 -13.92
N SER A 44 2.55 -12.25 -14.04
CA SER A 44 3.74 -12.09 -13.20
C SER A 44 5.02 -12.18 -14.02
N ALA A 45 5.91 -11.19 -13.88
CA ALA A 45 7.23 -11.19 -14.52
C ALA A 45 8.14 -12.31 -13.96
N GLU A 46 7.97 -12.64 -12.68
CA GLU A 46 8.67 -13.75 -12.00
C GLU A 46 7.67 -14.89 -11.73
N ALA A 47 7.29 -15.62 -12.77
CA ALA A 47 6.39 -16.76 -12.63
C ALA A 47 7.01 -17.89 -11.78
N GLY A 48 6.17 -18.65 -11.07
CA GLY A 48 6.62 -19.78 -10.26
C GLY A 48 6.11 -19.75 -8.81
N PRO A 49 6.81 -20.36 -7.85
CA PRO A 49 6.40 -20.30 -6.44
C PRO A 49 6.49 -18.87 -5.91
N TRP A 50 5.50 -18.48 -5.11
CA TRP A 50 5.60 -17.27 -4.28
C TRP A 50 6.80 -17.39 -3.34
N ARG A 51 7.50 -16.26 -3.12
CA ARG A 51 8.66 -16.18 -2.24
C ARG A 51 8.58 -14.91 -1.39
N ASN A 52 8.36 -15.07 -0.09
CA ASN A 52 8.32 -14.02 0.91
C ASN A 52 9.64 -13.24 0.95
N GLU A 53 10.77 -13.91 0.70
CA GLU A 53 12.09 -13.27 0.63
C GLU A 53 12.17 -12.16 -0.43
N ARG A 54 11.40 -12.24 -1.53
CA ARG A 54 11.38 -11.18 -2.54
C ARG A 54 10.72 -9.91 -2.03
N THR A 55 9.74 -10.02 -1.14
CA THR A 55 8.96 -8.90 -0.61
C THR A 55 8.71 -9.08 0.89
N PRO A 56 9.76 -8.97 1.73
CA PRO A 56 9.65 -9.24 3.16
C PRO A 56 8.66 -8.31 3.86
N TYR A 57 8.52 -7.08 3.36
CA TYR A 57 7.57 -6.09 3.89
C TYR A 57 6.10 -6.55 3.78
N LEU A 58 5.76 -7.47 2.89
CA LEU A 58 4.39 -8.01 2.77
C LEU A 58 4.07 -9.08 3.82
N VAL A 59 5.08 -9.69 4.44
CA VAL A 59 4.91 -10.81 5.39
C VAL A 59 4.08 -10.37 6.59
N ASP A 60 4.48 -9.28 7.24
CA ASP A 60 3.77 -8.79 8.42
C ASP A 60 2.36 -8.30 8.11
N ILE A 61 2.14 -7.74 6.90
CA ILE A 61 0.81 -7.34 6.43
C ILE A 61 -0.09 -8.59 6.26
N MET A 62 0.44 -9.64 5.62
CA MET A 62 -0.25 -10.91 5.45
C MET A 62 -0.55 -11.56 6.80
N ASP A 63 0.41 -11.56 7.73
CA ASP A 63 0.27 -12.24 9.01
C ASP A 63 -0.61 -11.46 10.00
N ALA A 64 -0.71 -10.14 9.86
CA ALA A 64 -1.71 -9.32 10.53
C ALA A 64 -3.14 -9.78 10.21
N PHE A 65 -3.40 -10.29 9.00
CA PHE A 65 -4.71 -10.85 8.68
C PHE A 65 -5.01 -12.12 9.51
N THR A 66 -4.02 -12.94 9.83
CA THR A 66 -4.21 -14.14 10.67
C THR A 66 -4.17 -13.86 12.17
N ASP A 67 -3.73 -12.68 12.61
CA ASP A 67 -3.71 -12.32 14.02
C ASP A 67 -5.15 -12.25 14.58
N PRO A 68 -5.53 -13.05 15.58
CA PRO A 68 -6.89 -13.05 16.12
C PRO A 68 -7.29 -11.73 16.79
N LYS A 69 -6.33 -10.88 17.19
CA LYS A 69 -6.62 -9.56 17.78
C LYS A 69 -6.96 -8.51 16.72
N VAL A 70 -6.59 -8.74 15.47
CA VAL A 70 -6.79 -7.77 14.39
C VAL A 70 -8.10 -8.06 13.67
N ASN A 71 -9.03 -7.12 13.65
CA ASN A 71 -10.27 -7.21 12.87
C ASN A 71 -10.28 -6.27 11.67
N LYS A 72 -9.45 -5.21 11.69
CA LYS A 72 -9.34 -4.23 10.60
C LYS A 72 -7.89 -4.05 10.18
N LEU A 73 -7.67 -4.05 8.87
CA LEU A 73 -6.35 -3.89 8.25
C LEU A 73 -6.43 -2.81 7.17
N THR A 74 -5.62 -1.77 7.29
CA THR A 74 -5.52 -0.72 6.26
C THR A 74 -4.12 -0.69 5.66
N VAL A 75 -4.02 -0.76 4.34
CA VAL A 75 -2.74 -0.77 3.62
C VAL A 75 -2.69 0.38 2.62
N VAL A 76 -1.93 1.41 2.96
CA VAL A 76 -1.58 2.49 2.05
C VAL A 76 -0.30 2.10 1.32
N ALA A 77 -0.32 2.10 0.00
CA ALA A 77 0.83 1.63 -0.75
C ALA A 77 0.99 2.32 -2.09
N ALA A 78 2.24 2.64 -2.44
CA ALA A 78 2.61 3.03 -3.79
C ALA A 78 2.19 1.97 -4.83
N SER A 79 2.18 2.36 -6.10
CA SER A 79 1.90 1.43 -7.19
C SER A 79 3.02 0.41 -7.34
N GLN A 80 2.67 -0.80 -7.78
CA GLN A 80 3.63 -1.87 -8.10
C GLN A 80 4.54 -2.32 -6.93
N VAL A 81 4.07 -2.24 -5.68
CA VAL A 81 4.77 -2.82 -4.51
C VAL A 81 4.23 -4.18 -4.06
N GLY A 82 3.30 -4.78 -4.82
CA GLY A 82 2.75 -6.11 -4.52
C GLY A 82 1.48 -6.10 -3.68
N LYS A 83 0.81 -4.94 -3.52
CA LYS A 83 -0.42 -4.79 -2.72
C LYS A 83 -1.54 -5.75 -3.13
N SER A 84 -1.81 -5.91 -4.43
CA SER A 84 -2.84 -6.85 -4.91
C SER A 84 -2.44 -8.31 -4.71
N GLU A 85 -1.14 -8.63 -4.58
CA GLU A 85 -0.70 -9.99 -4.26
C GLU A 85 -0.99 -10.36 -2.80
N VAL A 86 -0.96 -9.39 -1.88
CA VAL A 86 -1.43 -9.59 -0.49
C VAL A 86 -2.89 -10.03 -0.48
N GLU A 87 -3.75 -9.31 -1.21
CA GLU A 87 -5.18 -9.63 -1.29
C GLU A 87 -5.42 -11.01 -1.90
N LEU A 88 -4.70 -11.36 -2.97
CA LEU A 88 -4.77 -12.67 -3.60
C LEU A 88 -4.32 -13.78 -2.65
N ASN A 89 -3.24 -13.56 -1.89
CA ASN A 89 -2.75 -14.51 -0.89
C ASN A 89 -3.76 -14.68 0.25
N ILE A 90 -4.41 -13.60 0.71
CA ILE A 90 -5.50 -13.64 1.70
C ILE A 90 -6.70 -14.43 1.16
N ILE A 91 -7.13 -14.17 -0.08
CA ILE A 91 -8.22 -14.93 -0.72
C ILE A 91 -7.88 -16.42 -0.79
N GLY A 92 -6.65 -16.75 -1.21
CA GLY A 92 -6.18 -18.12 -1.28
C GLY A 92 -6.16 -18.80 0.10
N TYR A 93 -5.69 -18.08 1.12
CA TYR A 93 -5.72 -18.53 2.50
C TYR A 93 -7.15 -18.78 3.00
N ILE A 94 -8.09 -17.86 2.75
CA ILE A 94 -9.51 -18.01 3.13
C ILE A 94 -10.09 -19.28 2.48
N ILE A 95 -9.90 -19.46 1.17
CA ILE A 95 -10.44 -20.64 0.46
C ILE A 95 -9.88 -21.95 1.04
N ASP A 96 -8.61 -21.96 1.42
CA ASP A 96 -7.92 -23.20 1.78
C ASP A 96 -7.89 -23.51 3.28
N GLN A 97 -7.68 -22.52 4.14
CA GLN A 97 -7.40 -22.71 5.57
C GLN A 97 -8.55 -22.27 6.46
N ASP A 98 -9.21 -21.15 6.15
CA ASP A 98 -10.31 -20.62 6.97
C ASP A 98 -11.52 -20.16 6.12
N PRO A 99 -12.26 -21.11 5.50
CA PRO A 99 -13.37 -20.79 4.60
C PRO A 99 -14.46 -19.94 5.25
N GLY A 100 -14.92 -18.93 4.53
CA GLY A 100 -16.01 -18.07 4.94
C GLY A 100 -16.56 -17.23 3.79
N SER A 101 -17.75 -16.64 4.00
CA SER A 101 -18.31 -15.70 3.03
C SER A 101 -17.42 -14.45 2.94
N THR A 102 -17.00 -14.14 1.72
CA THR A 102 -16.06 -13.06 1.42
C THR A 102 -16.66 -12.14 0.36
N ILE A 103 -16.65 -10.83 0.63
CA ILE A 103 -16.96 -9.81 -0.37
C ILE A 103 -15.64 -9.13 -0.77
N TYR A 104 -15.34 -9.14 -2.06
CA TYR A 104 -14.23 -8.42 -2.65
C TYR A 104 -14.77 -7.25 -3.47
N VAL A 105 -14.37 -6.03 -3.12
CA VAL A 105 -14.91 -4.80 -3.71
C VAL A 105 -13.82 -4.11 -4.51
N GLN A 106 -14.14 -3.79 -5.76
CA GLN A 106 -13.32 -3.01 -6.69
C GLN A 106 -13.98 -1.66 -6.96
N PRO A 107 -13.29 -0.67 -7.55
CA PRO A 107 -13.89 0.62 -7.90
C PRO A 107 -15.16 0.46 -8.74
N THR A 108 -15.10 -0.36 -9.80
CA THR A 108 -16.24 -0.62 -10.69
C THR A 108 -16.52 -2.12 -10.88
N LEU A 109 -17.70 -2.43 -11.41
CA LEU A 109 -18.08 -3.81 -11.75
C LEU A 109 -17.22 -4.39 -12.89
N ASP A 110 -16.74 -3.55 -13.80
CA ASP A 110 -15.87 -4.00 -14.89
C ASP A 110 -14.46 -4.33 -14.40
N ASP A 111 -13.93 -3.54 -13.46
CA ASP A 111 -12.69 -3.87 -12.75
C ASP A 111 -12.80 -5.19 -12.00
N ALA A 112 -13.93 -5.42 -11.31
CA ALA A 112 -14.23 -6.70 -10.67
C ALA A 112 -14.22 -7.89 -11.65
N ARG A 113 -14.86 -7.76 -12.82
CA ARG A 113 -14.85 -8.80 -13.87
C ARG A 113 -13.45 -9.05 -14.41
N LYS A 114 -12.68 -7.99 -14.65
CA LYS A 114 -11.31 -8.07 -15.15
C LYS A 114 -10.39 -8.74 -14.13
N PHE A 115 -10.44 -8.32 -12.87
CA PHE A 115 -9.66 -8.89 -11.79
C PHE A 115 -9.96 -10.38 -11.58
N SER A 116 -11.25 -10.75 -11.57
CA SER A 116 -11.65 -12.16 -11.47
C SER A 116 -11.05 -13.02 -12.58
N ARG A 117 -11.14 -12.56 -13.84
CA ARG A 117 -10.67 -13.32 -15.01
C ARG A 117 -9.15 -13.39 -15.10
N LEU A 118 -8.47 -12.28 -14.82
CA LEU A 118 -7.04 -12.14 -15.08
C LEU A 118 -6.16 -12.47 -13.87
N ARG A 119 -6.71 -12.49 -12.65
CA ARG A 119 -5.92 -12.69 -11.42
C ARG A 119 -6.44 -13.85 -10.57
N ILE A 120 -7.72 -13.83 -10.20
CA ILE A 120 -8.29 -14.88 -9.34
C ILE A 120 -8.35 -16.23 -10.06
N ALA A 121 -8.89 -16.28 -11.29
CA ALA A 121 -9.01 -17.55 -12.02
C ALA A 121 -7.64 -18.22 -12.29
N PRO A 122 -6.59 -17.52 -12.76
CA PRO A 122 -5.25 -18.10 -12.87
C PRO A 122 -4.68 -18.56 -11.53
N MET A 123 -4.84 -17.77 -10.45
CA MET A 123 -4.38 -18.16 -9.12
C MET A 123 -5.00 -19.48 -8.65
N ILE A 124 -6.32 -19.65 -8.83
CA ILE A 124 -7.04 -20.87 -8.47
C ILE A 124 -6.56 -22.04 -9.33
N ARG A 125 -6.42 -21.84 -10.64
CA ARG A 125 -5.94 -22.85 -11.59
C ARG A 125 -4.54 -23.38 -11.22
N ASP A 126 -3.62 -22.48 -10.89
CA ASP A 126 -2.21 -22.82 -10.74
C ASP A 126 -1.84 -23.28 -9.32
N SER A 127 -2.61 -22.86 -8.31
CA SER A 127 -2.39 -23.24 -6.91
C SER A 127 -3.15 -24.55 -6.59
N LYS A 128 -2.40 -25.64 -6.41
CA LYS A 128 -2.94 -27.01 -6.25
C LYS A 128 -4.03 -27.16 -5.16
N PRO A 129 -3.94 -26.54 -3.97
CA PRO A 129 -5.01 -26.64 -2.97
C PRO A 129 -6.30 -25.95 -3.42
N LEU A 130 -6.19 -24.79 -4.08
CA LEU A 130 -7.34 -24.02 -4.55
C LEU A 130 -8.09 -24.74 -5.68
N ARG A 131 -7.35 -25.25 -6.67
CA ARG A 131 -7.92 -26.01 -7.80
C ARG A 131 -8.76 -27.22 -7.35
N LYS A 132 -8.45 -27.80 -6.20
CA LYS A 132 -9.20 -28.94 -5.64
C LYS A 132 -10.51 -28.53 -4.96
N LYS A 133 -10.64 -27.26 -4.54
CA LYS A 133 -11.75 -26.77 -3.72
C LYS A 133 -12.74 -25.93 -4.51
N VAL A 134 -12.26 -25.16 -5.48
CA VAL A 134 -13.11 -24.34 -6.34
C VAL A 134 -13.39 -25.12 -7.61
N SER A 135 -14.68 -25.36 -7.91
CA SER A 135 -15.09 -26.03 -9.16
C SER A 135 -14.77 -25.15 -10.38
N ASP A 136 -14.77 -25.76 -11.57
CA ASP A 136 -14.68 -24.97 -12.81
C ASP A 136 -16.03 -24.32 -13.11
N VAL A 137 -16.01 -23.10 -13.67
CA VAL A 137 -17.22 -22.35 -14.06
C VAL A 137 -18.09 -23.12 -15.09
N LYS A 138 -17.53 -24.14 -15.76
CA LYS A 138 -18.21 -24.95 -16.78
C LYS A 138 -19.03 -26.13 -16.22
N THR A 139 -18.83 -26.52 -14.96
CA THR A 139 -19.69 -27.53 -14.33
C THR A 139 -21.04 -26.89 -14.00
N ARG A 140 -22.15 -27.63 -14.15
CA ARG A 140 -23.55 -27.18 -13.92
C ARG A 140 -23.87 -26.79 -12.45
N ASP A 141 -22.89 -26.36 -11.67
CA ASP A 141 -23.10 -25.77 -10.35
C ASP A 141 -23.45 -24.29 -10.52
N SER A 142 -24.70 -23.94 -10.18
CA SER A 142 -25.26 -22.60 -10.31
C SER A 142 -24.53 -21.51 -9.51
N GLY A 143 -23.65 -21.88 -8.58
CA GLY A 143 -22.95 -20.96 -7.67
C GLY A 143 -21.57 -20.47 -8.14
N ASN A 144 -21.08 -20.87 -9.32
CA ASN A 144 -19.75 -20.48 -9.79
C ASN A 144 -19.84 -19.68 -11.09
N THR A 145 -19.75 -18.36 -10.98
CA THR A 145 -19.80 -17.40 -12.10
C THR A 145 -18.48 -16.65 -12.21
N ILE A 146 -18.40 -15.64 -13.08
CA ILE A 146 -17.23 -14.75 -13.12
C ILE A 146 -17.12 -13.98 -11.80
N LEU A 147 -18.22 -13.51 -11.23
CA LEU A 147 -18.20 -12.66 -10.04
C LEU A 147 -18.43 -13.43 -8.74
N GLN A 148 -18.71 -14.73 -8.81
CA GLN A 148 -18.91 -15.57 -7.63
C GLN A 148 -18.12 -16.86 -7.76
N LYS A 149 -17.29 -17.17 -6.75
CA LYS A 149 -16.56 -18.44 -6.65
C LYS A 149 -17.04 -19.18 -5.41
N SER A 150 -17.76 -20.28 -5.60
CA SER A 150 -18.20 -21.15 -4.51
C SER A 150 -17.12 -22.16 -4.15
N PHE A 151 -16.95 -22.43 -2.85
CA PHE A 151 -16.02 -23.43 -2.32
C PHE A 151 -16.56 -24.04 -1.02
N PRO A 152 -16.09 -25.23 -0.60
CA PRO A 152 -16.55 -25.83 0.66
C PRO A 152 -16.37 -24.88 1.85
N GLY A 153 -17.48 -24.53 2.50
CA GLY A 153 -17.50 -23.64 3.67
C GLY A 153 -17.59 -22.14 3.37
N GLY A 154 -17.67 -21.71 2.11
CA GLY A 154 -17.80 -20.28 1.81
C GLY A 154 -18.03 -19.93 0.34
N MET A 155 -18.09 -18.63 0.10
CA MET A 155 -18.22 -18.07 -1.25
C MET A 155 -17.46 -16.76 -1.32
N LEU A 156 -16.75 -16.54 -2.42
CA LEU A 156 -16.14 -15.27 -2.77
C LEU A 156 -17.05 -14.55 -3.76
N THR A 157 -17.65 -13.45 -3.33
CA THR A 157 -18.45 -12.55 -4.18
C THR A 157 -17.61 -11.32 -4.52
N ILE A 158 -17.54 -10.97 -5.80
CA ILE A 158 -16.72 -9.88 -6.33
C ILE A 158 -17.67 -8.82 -6.89
N THR A 159 -17.56 -7.58 -6.43
CA THR A 159 -18.49 -6.49 -6.79
C THR A 159 -17.77 -5.17 -7.03
N GLY A 160 -18.49 -4.22 -7.62
CA GLY A 160 -18.07 -2.82 -7.71
C GLY A 160 -18.60 -1.98 -6.54
N SER A 161 -17.87 -0.94 -6.17
CA SER A 161 -18.25 0.02 -5.12
C SER A 161 -19.56 0.78 -5.44
N ASN A 162 -19.89 0.88 -6.73
CA ASN A 162 -21.09 1.53 -7.23
C ASN A 162 -22.36 0.66 -7.21
N SER A 163 -22.30 -0.57 -6.67
CA SER A 163 -23.42 -1.51 -6.66
C SER A 163 -23.96 -1.74 -5.24
N PRO A 164 -24.84 -0.86 -4.73
CA PRO A 164 -25.36 -0.95 -3.36
C PRO A 164 -26.10 -2.27 -3.09
N SER A 165 -26.90 -2.76 -4.04
CA SER A 165 -27.60 -4.04 -3.89
C SER A 165 -26.64 -5.21 -3.67
N ALA A 166 -25.50 -5.24 -4.36
CA ALA A 166 -24.49 -6.28 -4.18
C ALA A 166 -23.80 -6.17 -2.81
N LEU A 167 -23.45 -4.94 -2.38
CA LEU A 167 -22.82 -4.68 -1.08
C LEU A 167 -23.75 -4.97 0.11
N ALA A 168 -25.06 -4.76 -0.06
CA ALA A 168 -26.06 -4.99 0.99
C ALA A 168 -26.65 -6.41 0.98
N SER A 169 -26.47 -7.20 -0.08
CA SER A 169 -27.22 -8.45 -0.25
C SER A 169 -26.91 -9.57 0.75
N THR A 170 -25.63 -9.80 1.06
CA THR A 170 -25.18 -11.07 1.65
C THR A 170 -24.31 -10.85 2.88
N PRO A 171 -24.58 -11.51 4.02
CA PRO A 171 -23.68 -11.49 5.17
C PRO A 171 -22.28 -12.00 4.79
N ALA A 172 -21.25 -11.26 5.20
CA ALA A 172 -19.86 -11.54 4.85
C ALA A 172 -19.01 -11.58 6.12
N ARG A 173 -18.26 -12.66 6.32
CA ARG A 173 -17.24 -12.70 7.38
C ARG A 173 -16.03 -11.84 6.99
N TYR A 174 -15.65 -11.89 5.71
CA TYR A 174 -14.48 -11.19 5.19
C TYR A 174 -14.87 -10.11 4.19
N ILE A 175 -14.26 -8.93 4.33
CA ILE A 175 -14.39 -7.84 3.36
C ILE A 175 -12.99 -7.46 2.90
N ILE A 176 -12.80 -7.40 1.60
CA ILE A 176 -11.53 -7.00 0.97
C ILE A 176 -11.86 -5.88 0.01
N GLY A 177 -11.33 -4.68 0.25
CA GLY A 177 -11.52 -3.54 -0.63
C GLY A 177 -10.22 -3.11 -1.29
N ASP A 178 -10.15 -3.26 -2.62
CA ASP A 178 -9.01 -2.82 -3.43
C ASP A 178 -9.27 -1.43 -4.03
N GLU A 179 -8.20 -0.66 -4.20
CA GLU A 179 -8.21 0.71 -4.71
C GLU A 179 -9.25 1.63 -4.05
N ARG A 180 -9.34 1.61 -2.71
CA ARG A 180 -10.34 2.36 -1.91
C ARG A 180 -10.51 3.82 -2.27
N ASP A 181 -9.43 4.51 -2.62
CA ASP A 181 -9.48 5.93 -2.98
C ASP A 181 -10.15 6.20 -4.33
N ARG A 182 -10.33 5.16 -5.16
CA ARG A 182 -11.01 5.27 -6.46
C ARG A 182 -12.47 4.83 -6.40
N TRP A 183 -12.97 4.51 -5.22
CA TRP A 183 -14.36 4.10 -5.06
C TRP A 183 -15.31 5.26 -5.30
N ALA A 184 -16.55 4.93 -5.66
CA ALA A 184 -17.62 5.90 -5.69
C ALA A 184 -17.81 6.51 -4.29
N SER A 185 -18.00 7.84 -4.21
CA SER A 185 -18.29 8.51 -2.93
C SER A 185 -19.60 8.03 -2.28
N SER A 186 -20.51 7.51 -3.08
CA SER A 186 -21.75 6.86 -2.64
C SER A 186 -22.08 5.67 -3.53
N ALA A 187 -22.50 4.56 -2.92
CA ALA A 187 -23.03 3.40 -3.63
C ALA A 187 -24.44 3.75 -4.13
N GLY A 188 -24.54 4.27 -5.35
CA GLY A 188 -25.80 4.85 -5.83
C GLY A 188 -26.21 6.02 -4.92
N THR A 189 -27.33 5.88 -4.23
CA THR A 189 -27.85 6.88 -3.26
C THR A 189 -27.82 6.39 -1.81
N GLU A 190 -27.15 5.28 -1.51
CA GLU A 190 -27.20 4.63 -0.18
C GLU A 190 -26.04 5.01 0.76
N GLY A 191 -25.15 5.91 0.34
CA GLY A 191 -24.03 6.40 1.15
C GLY A 191 -22.73 5.63 0.93
N ASP A 192 -21.81 5.73 1.89
CA ASP A 192 -20.44 5.17 1.76
C ASP A 192 -20.45 3.66 1.48
N PRO A 193 -19.90 3.20 0.34
CA PRO A 193 -19.84 1.77 0.01
C PRO A 193 -19.13 0.92 1.07
N TRP A 194 -18.13 1.47 1.77
CA TRP A 194 -17.38 0.74 2.78
C TRP A 194 -18.21 0.47 4.02
N ALA A 195 -18.90 1.49 4.55
CA ALA A 195 -19.84 1.32 5.66
C ALA A 195 -20.96 0.31 5.33
N LEU A 196 -21.49 0.32 4.10
CA LEU A 196 -22.49 -0.67 3.66
C LEU A 196 -21.94 -2.09 3.68
N ALA A 197 -20.71 -2.27 3.22
CA ALA A 197 -20.02 -3.55 3.27
C ALA A 197 -19.78 -3.98 4.73
N GLU A 198 -19.17 -3.13 5.58
CA GLU A 198 -18.89 -3.44 6.99
C GLU A 198 -20.15 -3.84 7.76
N ALA A 199 -21.31 -3.26 7.46
CA ALA A 199 -22.57 -3.67 8.07
C ALA A 199 -22.91 -5.16 7.84
N ARG A 200 -22.36 -5.80 6.79
CA ARG A 200 -22.55 -7.25 6.52
C ARG A 200 -21.78 -8.15 7.48
N GLN A 201 -20.84 -7.61 8.24
CA GLN A 201 -20.02 -8.36 9.21
C GLN A 201 -20.70 -8.51 10.58
N THR A 202 -21.78 -7.79 10.86
CA THR A 202 -22.43 -7.70 12.18
C THR A 202 -22.70 -9.05 12.85
N THR A 203 -23.06 -10.08 12.07
CA THR A 203 -23.38 -11.41 12.61
C THR A 203 -22.17 -12.30 12.90
N PHE A 204 -20.95 -11.87 12.56
CA PHE A 204 -19.73 -12.66 12.67
C PHE A 204 -18.79 -12.08 13.73
N TYR A 205 -18.63 -12.77 14.86
CA TYR A 205 -17.72 -12.34 15.94
C TYR A 205 -16.24 -12.31 15.52
N ASN A 206 -15.87 -13.08 14.50
CA ASN A 206 -14.52 -13.23 13.96
C ASN A 206 -14.42 -12.67 12.52
N ALA A 207 -15.20 -11.62 12.23
CA ALA A 207 -15.11 -10.89 10.99
C ALA A 207 -13.77 -10.16 10.86
N LYS A 208 -13.28 -10.05 9.62
CA LYS A 208 -12.07 -9.27 9.29
C LYS A 208 -12.28 -8.44 8.04
N SER A 209 -11.93 -7.17 8.08
CA SER A 209 -11.91 -6.27 6.92
C SER A 209 -10.48 -5.84 6.59
N ILE A 210 -10.17 -5.83 5.30
CA ILE A 210 -8.93 -5.29 4.76
C ILE A 210 -9.25 -4.29 3.67
N GLU A 211 -8.58 -3.15 3.72
CA GLU A 211 -8.71 -2.10 2.74
C GLU A 211 -7.33 -1.69 2.24
N VAL A 212 -7.18 -1.59 0.92
CA VAL A 212 -5.90 -1.37 0.26
C VAL A 212 -6.08 -0.28 -0.78
N SER A 213 -5.15 0.68 -0.83
CA SER A 213 -5.16 1.66 -1.90
C SER A 213 -3.81 2.35 -2.07
N THR A 214 -3.63 2.93 -3.25
CA THR A 214 -2.69 4.03 -3.42
C THR A 214 -3.37 5.33 -2.99
N PRO A 215 -2.72 6.17 -2.16
CA PRO A 215 -3.31 7.41 -1.69
C PRO A 215 -3.42 8.41 -2.84
N THR A 216 -4.40 9.30 -2.75
CA THR A 216 -4.70 10.31 -3.78
C THR A 216 -4.54 11.72 -3.23
N ILE A 217 -5.62 12.44 -2.95
CA ILE A 217 -5.59 13.84 -2.54
C ILE A 217 -5.71 13.91 -1.01
N LYS A 218 -4.85 14.71 -0.38
CA LYS A 218 -4.88 14.91 1.07
C LYS A 218 -6.24 15.43 1.53
N GLY A 219 -6.81 14.85 2.58
CA GLY A 219 -8.11 15.24 3.14
C GLY A 219 -9.33 14.72 2.36
N ALA A 220 -9.16 14.24 1.13
CA ALA A 220 -10.20 13.55 0.35
C ALA A 220 -9.95 12.03 0.23
N SER A 221 -8.75 11.58 0.61
CA SER A 221 -8.34 10.18 0.57
C SER A 221 -9.04 9.37 1.66
N ASN A 222 -9.81 8.35 1.27
CA ASN A 222 -10.46 7.47 2.24
C ASN A 222 -9.46 6.53 2.91
N ILE A 223 -8.45 6.07 2.17
CA ILE A 223 -7.41 5.19 2.71
C ILE A 223 -6.55 5.92 3.76
N GLU A 224 -6.38 7.24 3.62
CA GLU A 224 -5.71 8.10 4.61
C GLU A 224 -6.41 8.01 5.98
N ASN A 225 -7.74 8.18 6.00
CA ASN A 225 -8.54 8.10 7.23
C ASN A 225 -8.41 6.73 7.91
N GLY A 226 -8.47 5.65 7.12
CA GLY A 226 -8.26 4.29 7.62
C GLY A 226 -6.85 4.10 8.19
N PHE A 227 -5.83 4.70 7.58
CA PHE A 227 -4.46 4.61 8.08
C PHE A 227 -4.31 5.27 9.45
N PHE A 228 -4.76 6.51 9.60
CA PHE A 228 -4.60 7.26 10.85
C PHE A 228 -5.44 6.69 12.01
N ALA A 229 -6.53 5.98 11.71
CA ALA A 229 -7.30 5.25 12.72
C ALA A 229 -6.58 4.01 13.28
N GLY A 230 -5.61 3.45 12.55
CA GLY A 230 -4.86 2.24 12.91
C GLY A 230 -3.51 2.48 13.60
N THR A 231 -2.63 1.47 13.55
CA THR A 231 -1.31 1.47 14.22
C THR A 231 -0.26 2.40 13.62
N GLN A 232 -0.53 2.92 12.42
CA GLN A 232 0.30 3.85 11.70
C GLN A 232 1.73 3.34 11.47
N GLU A 233 1.86 2.16 10.89
CA GLU A 233 3.14 1.49 10.72
C GLU A 233 3.87 1.95 9.45
N ARG A 234 5.17 2.22 9.60
CA ARG A 234 6.11 2.54 8.51
C ARG A 234 7.15 1.45 8.34
N TRP A 235 7.52 1.15 7.10
CA TRP A 235 8.58 0.18 6.82
C TRP A 235 9.95 0.85 6.97
N CYS A 236 10.65 0.52 8.05
CA CYS A 236 11.90 1.18 8.42
C CYS A 236 13.10 0.26 8.23
N HIS A 237 14.17 0.79 7.65
CA HIS A 237 15.44 0.09 7.44
C HIS A 237 16.45 0.53 8.51
N LYS A 238 17.26 -0.42 8.99
CA LYS A 238 18.32 -0.15 9.96
C LYS A 238 19.47 0.60 9.29
N CYS A 239 19.87 1.72 9.84
CA CYS A 239 21.09 2.42 9.45
C CYS A 239 22.32 1.54 9.77
N PRO A 240 23.26 1.34 8.83
CA PRO A 240 24.47 0.55 9.08
C PRO A 240 25.45 1.21 10.06
N ASP A 241 25.42 2.54 10.18
CA ASP A 241 26.35 3.31 11.01
C ASP A 241 25.83 3.49 12.45
N CYS A 242 24.67 4.12 12.64
CA CYS A 242 24.12 4.38 13.99
C CYS A 242 23.21 3.27 14.51
N GLY A 243 22.73 2.37 13.64
CA GLY A 243 21.83 1.28 14.02
C GLY A 243 20.37 1.69 14.26
N GLU A 244 20.02 2.96 14.12
CA GLU A 244 18.63 3.44 14.21
C GLU A 244 17.81 3.04 12.98
N TYR A 245 16.49 2.96 13.13
CA TYR A 245 15.58 2.52 12.07
C TYR A 245 14.84 3.71 11.49
N HIS A 246 14.88 3.86 10.16
CA HIS A 246 14.23 4.97 9.47
C HIS A 246 13.45 4.51 8.25
N ASN A 247 12.31 5.16 8.01
CA ASN A 247 11.62 5.07 6.73
C ASN A 247 12.42 5.86 5.66
N ILE A 248 12.59 5.26 4.49
CA ILE A 248 13.27 5.89 3.36
C ILE A 248 12.23 6.73 2.63
N VAL A 249 12.19 8.02 2.92
CA VAL A 249 11.32 9.02 2.28
C VAL A 249 12.11 9.86 1.29
N PHE A 250 11.40 10.51 0.36
CA PHE A 250 12.03 11.29 -0.71
C PHE A 250 12.94 12.42 -0.17
N ASP A 251 12.53 13.07 0.92
CA ASP A 251 13.29 14.17 1.56
C ASP A 251 14.70 13.77 2.00
N ASN A 252 14.93 12.47 2.26
CA ASN A 252 16.23 11.94 2.68
C ASN A 252 17.05 11.36 1.50
N ILE A 253 16.53 11.48 0.26
CA ILE A 253 17.20 11.01 -0.96
C ILE A 253 17.89 12.20 -1.62
N HIS A 254 19.22 12.15 -1.64
CA HIS A 254 20.06 13.11 -2.33
C HIS A 254 20.51 12.53 -3.67
N PHE A 255 20.51 13.36 -4.70
CA PHE A 255 20.90 12.92 -6.04
C PHE A 255 21.56 14.06 -6.82
N GLU A 256 22.57 13.69 -7.61
CA GLU A 256 23.18 14.60 -8.58
C GLU A 256 22.67 14.24 -9.98
N HIS A 257 22.39 15.25 -10.79
CA HIS A 257 21.90 15.04 -12.15
C HIS A 257 22.53 16.04 -13.14
N GLU A 258 22.63 15.63 -14.40
CA GLU A 258 22.97 16.50 -15.52
C GLU A 258 21.72 16.82 -16.33
N VAL A 259 21.59 18.09 -16.72
CA VAL A 259 20.54 18.53 -17.64
C VAL A 259 21.15 18.72 -19.02
N LYS A 260 20.63 17.96 -20.00
CA LYS A 260 20.95 18.17 -21.42
C LYS A 260 19.71 18.68 -22.13
N LYS A 261 19.83 19.78 -22.88
CA LYS A 261 18.76 20.28 -23.75
C LYS A 261 18.93 19.66 -25.13
N VAL A 262 18.00 18.82 -25.54
CA VAL A 262 17.95 18.27 -26.91
C VAL A 262 16.67 18.76 -27.56
N ARG A 263 16.78 19.55 -28.64
CA ARG A 263 15.62 20.14 -29.37
C ARG A 263 14.64 20.88 -28.43
N ASN A 264 15.16 21.75 -27.57
CA ASN A 264 14.40 22.51 -26.55
C ASN A 264 13.64 21.67 -25.50
N LYS A 265 13.89 20.35 -25.42
CA LYS A 265 13.40 19.52 -24.32
C LYS A 265 14.54 19.24 -23.35
N LYS A 266 14.28 19.47 -22.05
CA LYS A 266 15.20 19.08 -20.98
C LYS A 266 15.20 17.55 -20.88
N THR A 267 16.37 16.94 -20.90
CA THR A 267 16.59 15.52 -20.64
C THR A 267 17.51 15.40 -19.44
N TYR A 268 17.10 14.61 -18.45
CA TYR A 268 17.82 14.44 -17.20
C TYR A 268 18.62 13.15 -17.25
N LYS A 269 19.88 13.21 -16.80
CA LYS A 269 20.70 12.03 -16.54
C LYS A 269 21.13 12.04 -15.09
N VAL A 270 20.67 11.09 -14.30
CA VAL A 270 21.06 10.94 -12.90
C VAL A 270 22.47 10.35 -12.83
N LYS A 271 23.35 10.94 -12.02
CA LYS A 271 24.75 10.52 -11.83
C LYS A 271 24.92 9.67 -10.58
N SER A 272 24.36 10.13 -9.48
CA SER A 272 24.50 9.54 -8.16
C SER A 272 23.19 9.69 -7.41
N ILE A 273 22.87 8.70 -6.58
CA ILE A 273 21.71 8.70 -5.70
C ILE A 273 22.15 8.08 -4.39
N THR A 274 21.91 8.79 -3.31
CA THR A 274 22.26 8.38 -1.97
C THR A 274 21.11 8.66 -1.02
N TRP A 275 21.03 7.84 0.02
CA TRP A 275 20.17 8.10 1.16
C TRP A 275 21.00 8.66 2.30
N VAL A 276 20.50 9.72 2.92
CA VAL A 276 21.11 10.35 4.09
C VAL A 276 20.32 9.98 5.33
N CYS A 277 20.99 9.41 6.32
CA CYS A 277 20.34 9.04 7.57
C CYS A 277 19.88 10.28 8.35
N PRO A 278 18.59 10.37 8.75
CA PRO A 278 18.09 11.51 9.52
C PRO A 278 18.77 11.73 10.88
N SER A 279 19.27 10.67 11.51
CA SER A 279 19.83 10.76 12.87
C SER A 279 21.33 11.01 12.89
N CYS A 280 22.11 10.34 12.04
CA CYS A 280 23.58 10.45 12.06
C CYS A 280 24.17 11.10 10.80
N GLY A 281 23.37 11.41 9.78
CA GLY A 281 23.84 12.03 8.54
C GLY A 281 24.70 11.13 7.64
N CYS A 282 24.82 9.82 7.94
CA CYS A 282 25.59 8.92 7.09
C CYS A 282 24.99 8.84 5.68
N ILE A 283 25.86 8.70 4.69
CA ILE A 283 25.47 8.63 3.28
C ILE A 283 25.59 7.17 2.82
N GLN A 284 24.49 6.59 2.35
CA GLN A 284 24.44 5.19 1.93
C GLN A 284 23.81 5.02 0.55
N THR A 285 24.16 3.93 -0.13
CA THR A 285 23.61 3.61 -1.46
C THR A 285 22.34 2.77 -1.36
N GLU A 286 21.55 2.75 -2.44
CA GLU A 286 20.37 1.87 -2.58
C GLU A 286 20.72 0.40 -2.27
N ALA A 287 21.82 -0.10 -2.84
CA ALA A 287 22.23 -1.49 -2.69
C ALA A 287 22.61 -1.85 -1.24
N THR A 288 23.20 -0.90 -0.50
CA THR A 288 23.48 -1.08 0.93
C THR A 288 22.19 -1.10 1.72
N MET A 289 21.32 -0.11 1.52
CA MET A 289 20.10 0.05 2.30
C MET A 289 19.11 -1.09 2.08
N LYS A 290 18.91 -1.55 0.84
CA LYS A 290 18.00 -2.67 0.54
C LYS A 290 18.44 -4.02 1.14
N LYS A 291 19.69 -4.14 1.59
CA LYS A 291 20.20 -5.34 2.29
C LYS A 291 20.12 -5.23 3.81
N GLN A 292 19.85 -4.03 4.35
CA GLN A 292 19.79 -3.85 5.79
C GLN A 292 18.56 -4.56 6.37
N PRO A 293 18.63 -5.01 7.64
CA PRO A 293 17.46 -5.46 8.36
C PRO A 293 16.38 -4.37 8.36
N ALA A 294 15.16 -4.75 8.04
CA ALA A 294 14.03 -3.83 8.00
C ALA A 294 12.82 -4.44 8.73
N LYS A 295 11.98 -3.57 9.28
CA LYS A 295 10.79 -3.96 10.05
C LYS A 295 9.74 -2.84 10.03
N TRP A 296 8.50 -3.20 10.31
CA TRP A 296 7.45 -2.24 10.57
C TRP A 296 7.61 -1.60 11.95
N ILE A 297 7.49 -0.28 12.02
CA ILE A 297 7.50 0.48 13.28
C ILE A 297 6.19 1.26 13.37
N ALA A 298 5.43 1.02 14.44
CA ALA A 298 4.17 1.67 14.72
C ALA A 298 4.37 3.05 15.36
N GLU A 299 3.74 4.08 14.80
CA GLU A 299 3.66 5.41 15.41
C GLU A 299 2.51 5.50 16.43
N ASN A 300 1.46 4.67 16.28
CA ASN A 300 0.31 4.61 17.17
C ASN A 300 0.04 3.17 17.66
N PRO A 301 0.89 2.60 18.54
CA PRO A 301 0.77 1.21 18.95
C PRO A 301 -0.56 0.88 19.65
N ASP A 302 -1.22 1.86 20.28
CA ASP A 302 -2.46 1.66 21.04
C ASP A 302 -3.65 1.23 20.15
N ALA A 303 -3.64 1.57 18.86
CA ALA A 303 -4.68 1.11 17.93
C ALA A 303 -4.72 -0.42 17.78
N TYR A 304 -3.62 -1.11 18.07
CA TYR A 304 -3.58 -2.57 18.10
C TYR A 304 -4.56 -3.14 19.14
N LEU A 305 -4.74 -2.47 20.28
CA LEU A 305 -5.69 -2.88 21.31
C LEU A 305 -7.15 -2.75 20.84
N LYS A 306 -7.42 -1.89 19.87
CA LYS A 306 -8.72 -1.74 19.20
C LYS A 306 -8.90 -2.71 18.02
N GLY A 307 -7.89 -3.51 17.72
CA GLY A 307 -7.88 -4.50 16.63
C GLY A 307 -7.61 -3.92 15.24
N HIS A 308 -7.11 -2.68 15.13
CA HIS A 308 -6.84 -2.04 13.85
C HIS A 308 -5.35 -1.88 13.62
N ARG A 309 -4.80 -2.63 12.66
CA ARG A 309 -3.43 -2.39 12.15
C ARG A 309 -3.46 -1.65 10.84
N SER A 310 -2.55 -0.68 10.68
CA SER A 310 -2.42 0.07 9.44
C SER A 310 -0.97 0.20 9.02
N PHE A 311 -0.73 0.11 7.72
CA PHE A 311 0.60 0.05 7.11
C PHE A 311 0.71 1.05 5.98
N TRP A 312 1.88 1.66 5.81
CA TRP A 312 2.15 2.56 4.70
C TRP A 312 3.49 2.27 4.05
N LEU A 313 3.46 1.99 2.75
CA LEU A 313 4.61 1.57 1.97
C LEU A 313 4.84 2.46 0.75
N ASN A 314 6.06 2.96 0.59
CA ASN A 314 6.51 3.68 -0.60
C ASN A 314 7.26 2.77 -1.58
N ALA A 315 7.53 3.27 -2.80
CA ALA A 315 8.23 2.49 -3.81
C ALA A 315 9.74 2.33 -3.56
N PHE A 316 10.36 3.12 -2.66
CA PHE A 316 11.80 3.02 -2.37
C PHE A 316 12.19 1.65 -1.81
N SER A 317 11.27 0.99 -1.11
CA SER A 317 11.47 -0.36 -0.56
C SER A 317 11.16 -1.49 -1.57
N SER A 318 10.65 -1.16 -2.75
CA SER A 318 10.31 -2.15 -3.77
C SER A 318 11.56 -2.78 -4.39
N PRO A 319 11.62 -4.12 -4.57
CA PRO A 319 12.71 -4.77 -5.28
C PRO A 319 12.67 -4.51 -6.79
N TRP A 320 11.53 -4.08 -7.34
CA TRP A 320 11.32 -3.92 -8.79
C TRP A 320 11.51 -2.48 -9.28
N THR A 321 11.55 -1.52 -8.37
CA THR A 321 11.70 -0.09 -8.69
C THR A 321 13.04 0.41 -8.17
N PRO A 322 14.03 0.62 -9.06
CA PRO A 322 15.28 1.28 -8.71
C PRO A 322 15.03 2.72 -8.29
N TRP A 323 15.84 3.25 -7.36
CA TRP A 323 15.70 4.65 -6.92
C TRP A 323 15.91 5.64 -8.08
N GLU A 324 16.79 5.29 -9.02
CA GLU A 324 17.02 6.06 -10.25
C GLU A 324 15.76 6.27 -11.08
N LYS A 325 14.89 5.27 -11.16
CA LYS A 325 13.61 5.38 -11.87
C LYS A 325 12.65 6.34 -11.16
N ILE A 326 12.66 6.36 -9.83
CA ILE A 326 11.82 7.27 -9.03
C ILE A 326 12.30 8.72 -9.23
N VAL A 327 13.60 8.95 -9.05
CA VAL A 327 14.22 10.27 -9.19
C VAL A 327 14.09 10.80 -10.62
N THR A 328 14.32 9.97 -11.64
CA THR A 328 14.18 10.39 -13.04
C THR A 328 12.76 10.83 -13.35
N LYS A 329 11.74 10.06 -12.91
CA LYS A 329 10.34 10.44 -13.08
C LYS A 329 9.97 11.71 -12.33
N PHE A 330 10.54 11.93 -11.15
CA PHE A 330 10.36 13.17 -10.42
C PHE A 330 10.94 14.37 -11.20
N LEU A 331 12.17 14.26 -11.70
CA LEU A 331 12.81 15.30 -12.52
C LEU A 331 12.05 15.59 -13.82
N GLU A 332 11.55 14.55 -14.50
CA GLU A 332 10.73 14.70 -15.71
C GLU A 332 9.35 15.33 -15.45
N ALA A 333 8.85 15.21 -14.22
CA ALA A 333 7.59 15.79 -13.80
C ALA A 333 7.72 17.24 -13.32
N GLN A 334 8.93 17.72 -13.00
CA GLN A 334 9.13 19.09 -12.53
C GLN A 334 8.57 20.12 -13.53
N GLY A 335 7.78 21.06 -12.99
CA GLY A 335 7.09 22.09 -13.77
C GLY A 335 5.73 21.67 -14.35
N ASP A 336 5.25 20.46 -14.05
CA ASP A 336 3.92 19.97 -14.46
C ASP A 336 3.21 19.35 -13.24
N PRO A 337 2.27 20.08 -12.61
CA PRO A 337 1.56 19.62 -11.41
C PRO A 337 0.86 18.27 -11.58
N GLU A 338 0.28 17.99 -12.75
CA GLU A 338 -0.41 16.72 -13.00
C GLU A 338 0.59 15.55 -13.10
N LYS A 339 1.77 15.78 -13.68
CA LYS A 339 2.83 14.75 -13.66
C LYS A 339 3.40 14.55 -12.26
N LEU A 340 3.58 15.62 -11.48
CA LEU A 340 4.07 15.52 -10.10
C LEU A 340 3.07 14.76 -9.23
N LYS A 341 1.78 15.03 -9.37
CA LYS A 341 0.71 14.27 -8.71
C LYS A 341 0.82 12.78 -8.95
N VAL A 342 1.06 12.37 -10.21
CA VAL A 342 1.31 10.95 -10.53
C VAL A 342 2.54 10.41 -9.79
N VAL A 343 3.64 11.16 -9.72
CA VAL A 343 4.86 10.74 -9.00
C VAL A 343 4.60 10.59 -7.49
N PHE A 344 4.02 11.61 -6.85
CA PHE A 344 3.72 11.61 -5.42
C PHE A 344 2.82 10.43 -5.05
N ASN A 345 1.67 10.30 -5.72
CA ASN A 345 0.71 9.25 -5.38
C ASN A 345 1.24 7.86 -5.73
N THR A 346 1.77 7.66 -6.95
CA THR A 346 2.05 6.31 -7.45
C THR A 346 3.44 5.78 -7.11
N LEU A 347 4.43 6.64 -6.85
CA LEU A 347 5.80 6.20 -6.52
C LEU A 347 6.13 6.47 -5.07
N LEU A 348 6.00 7.73 -4.63
CA LEU A 348 6.27 8.07 -3.23
C LEU A 348 5.22 7.44 -2.31
N GLY A 349 4.02 7.17 -2.85
CA GLY A 349 2.91 6.69 -2.05
C GLY A 349 2.44 7.78 -1.09
N GLU A 350 2.65 9.05 -1.42
CA GLU A 350 2.29 10.19 -0.59
C GLU A 350 1.00 10.83 -1.09
N LEU A 351 0.34 11.56 -0.20
CA LEU A 351 -0.85 12.31 -0.55
C LEU A 351 -0.45 13.55 -1.34
N TRP A 352 -1.20 13.84 -2.40
CA TRP A 352 -1.04 15.05 -3.17
C TRP A 352 -1.74 16.20 -2.46
N GLU A 353 -1.01 17.27 -2.23
CA GLU A 353 -1.55 18.58 -1.87
C GLU A 353 -1.40 19.48 -3.09
N ASP A 354 -2.48 20.16 -3.47
CA ASP A 354 -2.41 21.17 -4.51
C ASP A 354 -1.65 22.38 -3.94
N ARG A 355 -0.34 22.35 -4.12
CA ARG A 355 0.53 23.50 -3.91
C ARG A 355 0.35 24.35 -5.16
N GLY A 356 -0.66 25.21 -5.16
CA GLY A 356 -1.04 26.02 -6.33
C GLY A 356 0.17 26.68 -7.00
N ASP A 357 0.04 27.05 -8.29
CA ASP A 357 1.10 27.50 -9.20
C ASP A 357 2.36 28.06 -8.50
N LEU A 358 3.26 27.15 -8.10
CA LEU A 358 4.60 27.52 -7.68
C LEU A 358 5.30 28.04 -8.93
N GLU A 359 5.41 29.37 -9.02
CA GLU A 359 6.12 30.02 -10.11
C GLU A 359 7.52 29.44 -10.23
N ASP A 360 7.93 29.19 -11.48
CA ASP A 360 9.25 28.66 -11.83
C ASP A 360 10.35 29.43 -11.08
N GLU A 361 11.39 28.73 -10.63
CA GLU A 361 12.49 29.34 -9.87
C GLU A 361 13.11 30.49 -10.69
N ASP A 362 13.24 30.31 -12.00
CA ASP A 362 13.70 31.36 -12.92
C ASP A 362 12.75 32.57 -12.94
N ALA A 363 11.43 32.37 -12.82
CA ALA A 363 10.44 33.44 -12.74
C ALA A 363 10.50 34.18 -11.40
N MET A 364 10.64 33.46 -10.28
CA MET A 364 10.87 34.05 -8.95
C MET A 364 12.15 34.88 -8.92
N LEU A 365 13.24 34.33 -9.49
CA LEU A 365 14.52 35.00 -9.57
C LEU A 365 14.50 36.23 -10.49
N SER A 366 13.66 36.24 -11.53
CA SER A 366 13.46 37.40 -12.41
C SER A 366 12.72 38.56 -11.76
N ARG A 367 11.99 38.30 -10.66
CA ARG A 367 11.28 39.33 -9.86
C ARG A 367 12.14 39.92 -8.75
N ARG A 368 13.44 39.60 -8.71
CA ARG A 368 14.36 40.18 -7.76
C ARG A 368 14.51 41.67 -8.03
N GLU A 369 14.14 42.48 -7.06
CA GLU A 369 14.43 43.90 -7.05
C GLU A 369 15.76 44.15 -6.35
N GLN A 370 16.54 45.11 -6.87
CA GLN A 370 17.78 45.51 -6.26
C GLN A 370 17.48 46.39 -5.04
N TYR A 371 17.90 45.96 -3.86
CA TYR A 371 17.69 46.69 -2.62
C TYR A 371 18.93 47.55 -2.33
N ASP A 372 18.90 48.81 -2.74
CA ASP A 372 20.03 49.75 -2.72
C ASP A 372 20.32 50.36 -1.33
N ALA A 373 19.96 49.69 -0.23
CA ALA A 373 20.30 50.16 1.10
C ALA A 373 21.74 49.78 1.45
N GLU A 374 22.59 50.78 1.71
CA GLU A 374 23.91 50.54 2.29
C GLU A 374 23.76 50.04 3.73
N LEU A 375 24.38 48.90 4.03
CA LEU A 375 24.47 48.35 5.38
C LEU A 375 25.60 49.07 6.12
N PRO A 376 25.33 49.75 7.25
CA PRO A 376 26.37 50.34 8.09
C PRO A 376 27.32 49.26 8.63
N ASP A 377 28.59 49.63 8.82
CA ASP A 377 29.66 48.71 9.25
C ASP A 377 29.39 48.04 10.62
N ASP A 378 28.52 48.62 11.44
CA ASP A 378 28.19 48.13 12.79
C ASP A 378 27.05 47.08 12.82
N VAL A 379 26.49 46.69 11.67
CA VAL A 379 25.41 45.68 11.60
C VAL A 379 25.96 44.26 11.78
N LEU A 380 25.57 43.61 12.87
CA LEU A 380 26.06 42.27 13.24
C LEU A 380 25.21 41.12 12.66
N VAL A 381 23.91 41.33 12.43
CA VAL A 381 22.98 40.30 11.95
C VAL A 381 21.96 40.92 10.99
N LEU A 382 21.82 40.30 9.83
CA LEU A 382 20.77 40.59 8.86
C LEU A 382 19.67 39.55 9.01
N THR A 383 18.42 39.99 9.20
CA THR A 383 17.26 39.09 9.25
C THR A 383 16.31 39.39 8.11
N VAL A 384 15.73 38.33 7.54
CA VAL A 384 14.78 38.41 6.44
C VAL A 384 13.48 37.75 6.87
N GLY A 385 12.40 38.52 6.84
CA GLY A 385 11.05 37.98 6.96
C GLY A 385 10.45 37.76 5.59
N VAL A 386 9.95 36.56 5.33
CA VAL A 386 9.16 36.24 4.13
C VAL A 386 7.71 36.11 4.54
N ASP A 387 6.85 37.01 4.04
CA ASP A 387 5.40 36.92 4.19
C ASP A 387 4.80 36.42 2.88
N THR A 388 4.16 35.26 2.92
CA THR A 388 3.50 34.64 1.76
C THR A 388 1.99 34.88 1.87
N GLN A 389 1.46 35.78 1.05
CA GLN A 389 0.01 35.98 0.87
C GLN A 389 -0.40 35.55 -0.55
N ASP A 390 -1.62 35.05 -0.69
CA ASP A 390 -2.17 34.43 -1.93
C ASP A 390 -2.15 35.33 -3.18
N THR A 391 -1.80 36.62 -3.06
CA THR A 391 -1.71 37.57 -4.17
C THR A 391 -0.35 38.23 -4.36
N ALA A 392 0.61 38.09 -3.42
CA ALA A 392 2.00 38.54 -3.55
C ALA A 392 2.86 38.10 -2.36
N SER A 393 4.08 37.61 -2.61
CA SER A 393 5.12 37.43 -1.60
C SER A 393 5.88 38.74 -1.42
N SER A 394 5.92 39.29 -0.21
CA SER A 394 6.73 40.48 0.09
C SER A 394 7.82 40.12 1.11
N MET A 395 9.08 40.44 0.77
CA MET A 395 10.22 40.29 1.66
C MET A 395 10.47 41.61 2.37
N LYS A 396 10.50 41.60 3.71
CA LYS A 396 10.89 42.76 4.51
C LYS A 396 12.25 42.51 5.14
N TRP A 397 13.15 43.47 4.95
CA TRP A 397 14.47 43.50 5.57
C TRP A 397 14.42 44.43 6.78
N SER A 398 14.91 43.96 7.93
CA SER A 398 15.08 44.79 9.12
C SER A 398 16.44 44.53 9.76
N GLY A 399 17.24 45.59 9.93
CA GLY A 399 18.48 45.57 10.71
C GLY A 399 18.19 45.94 12.16
N MET A 400 18.80 45.22 13.11
CA MET A 400 18.79 45.58 14.53
C MET A 400 20.14 46.18 14.91
N ASP A 401 20.10 47.38 15.48
CA ASP A 401 21.26 48.14 15.92
C ASP A 401 21.51 47.93 17.42
N SER A 402 22.78 47.89 17.84
CA SER A 402 23.16 47.52 19.23
C SER A 402 23.05 48.66 20.26
N THR A 403 22.38 49.76 19.93
CA THR A 403 22.30 50.96 20.79
C THR A 403 20.88 51.30 21.24
N ALA A 404 20.26 50.44 22.05
CA ALA A 404 19.10 50.84 22.86
C ALA A 404 19.06 50.12 24.21
N LYS A 405 19.96 50.52 25.13
CA LYS A 405 19.74 50.50 26.58
C LYS A 405 20.83 51.32 27.30
N ARG A 406 20.69 52.65 27.27
CA ARG A 406 21.29 53.56 28.27
C ARG A 406 20.35 54.75 28.53
N GLY A 407 19.83 54.81 29.77
CA GLY A 407 19.18 55.96 30.41
C GLY A 407 17.69 56.15 30.06
N ALA A 408 16.75 56.31 30.99
CA ALA A 408 16.77 56.49 32.44
C ALA A 408 15.56 55.80 33.08
#